data_AF-A0A7C4EXD9-F1
#
_entry.id   AF-A0A7C4EXD9-F1
#
_cell.length_a   1.000
_cell.length_b   1.000
_cell.length_c   1.000
_cell.angle_alpha   90.00
_cell.angle_beta   90.00
_cell.angle_gamma   90.00
#
_symmetry.space_group_name_H-M   'P 1'
#
loop_
_entity.id
_entity.type
_entity.pdbx_description
1 polymer ?
#
loop_
_entity_poly.entity_id
_entity_poly.type
_entity_poly.pdbx_seq_one_letter_code
_entity_poly.pdbx_strand_id
1 'polypeptide(L)' 'MRCPYCGAENKDTARFCKKCRKELISKPAVVSEPLW' A
#
# COMPACT_ATOMS: atom_id res chain seq x y z
N MET A 1 -3.50 -4.69 1.82
CA MET A 1 -2.51 -5.42 0.98
C MET A 1 -1.58 -6.34 1.79
N ARG A 2 -1.19 -7.49 1.22
CA ARG A 2 -0.21 -8.39 1.84
C ARG A 2 1.21 -8.05 1.36
N CYS A 3 2.16 -7.97 2.29
CA CYS A 3 3.55 -7.67 1.97
C CYS A 3 4.18 -8.85 1.20
N PRO A 4 4.76 -8.64 0.00
CA PRO A 4 5.36 -9.71 -0.79
C PRO A 4 6.67 -10.23 -0.18
N TYR A 5 7.29 -9.48 0.72
CA TYR A 5 8.58 -9.85 1.32
C TYR A 5 8.47 -10.69 2.58
N CYS A 6 7.43 -10.49 3.39
CA CYS A 6 7.29 -11.18 4.69
C CYS A 6 5.89 -11.75 4.95
N GLY A 7 4.95 -11.57 4.03
CA GLY A 7 3.58 -12.07 4.14
C GLY A 7 2.70 -11.33 5.14
N ALA A 8 3.17 -10.27 5.79
CA ALA A 8 2.37 -9.50 6.75
C ALA A 8 1.24 -8.72 6.07
N GLU A 9 0.08 -8.64 6.72
CA GLU A 9 -1.04 -7.81 6.27
C GLU A 9 -0.83 -6.34 6.64
N ASN A 10 -1.01 -5.47 5.66
CA ASN A 10 -0.85 -4.02 5.76
C ASN A 10 -2.06 -3.29 5.16
N LYS A 11 -2.28 -2.04 5.58
CA LYS A 11 -3.29 -1.16 4.96
C LYS A 11 -2.94 -0.94 3.49
N ASP A 12 -3.94 -0.79 2.63
CA ASP A 12 -3.72 -0.55 1.19
C ASP A 12 -3.07 0.80 0.89
N THR A 13 -3.17 1.75 1.82
CA THR A 13 -2.49 3.06 1.77
C THR A 13 -1.11 3.06 2.44
N ALA A 14 -0.66 1.94 3.01
CA ALA A 14 0.62 1.87 3.70
C ALA A 14 1.78 1.95 2.69
N ARG A 15 2.66 2.94 2.87
CA ARG A 15 3.90 3.06 2.07
C ARG A 15 4.98 2.06 2.48
N PHE A 16 4.98 1.62 3.74
CA PHE A 16 5.98 0.69 4.29
C PHE A 16 5.30 -0.44 5.08
N CYS A 17 5.93 -1.61 5.10
CA CYS A 17 5.45 -2.76 5.85
C CYS A 17 5.60 -2.55 7.36
N LYS A 18 4.52 -2.70 8.11
CA LYS A 18 4.52 -2.56 9.58
C LYS A 18 5.45 -3.54 10.31
N LYS A 19 5.78 -4.66 9.67
CA LYS A 19 6.58 -5.75 10.27
C LYS A 19 8.05 -5.70 9.85
N CYS A 20 8.32 -5.71 8.54
CA CYS A 20 9.69 -5.77 8.02
C CYS A 20 10.25 -4.42 7.54
N ARG A 21 9.45 -3.34 7.62
CA ARG A 21 9.81 -1.97 7.21
C ARG A 21 10.22 -1.77 5.75
N LYS A 22 10.14 -2.80 4.90
CA LYS A 22 10.32 -2.64 3.44
C LYS A 22 9.20 -1.82 2.83
N GLU A 23 9.53 -1.09 1.77
CA GLU A 23 8.59 -0.34 0.97
C GLU A 23 7.54 -1.27 0.35
N LEU A 24 6.30 -0.81 0.40
CA LEU A 24 5.17 -1.43 -0.23
C LEU A 24 4.87 -0.60 -1.47
N ILE A 25 5.08 -1.20 -2.65
CA ILE A 25 4.75 -0.55 -3.92
C ILE A 25 3.22 -0.48 -3.99
N SER A 26 2.67 0.66 -3.56
CA SER A 26 1.24 0.95 -3.70
C SER A 26 1.03 1.57 -5.07
N LYS A 27 0.19 0.92 -5.88
CA LYS A 27 -0.36 1.57 -7.07
C LYS A 27 -1.14 2.79 -6.57
N PRO A 28 -0.91 4.01 -7.09
CA PRO A 28 -1.61 5.19 -6.59
C PRO A 28 -3.11 4.89 -6.69
N ALA A 29 -3.81 5.02 -5.56
CA ALA A 29 -5.25 5.05 -5.56
C ALA A 29 -5.61 6.23 -6.48
N VAL A 30 -6.03 5.89 -7.69
CA VAL A 30 -6.54 6.86 -8.65
C VAL A 30 -7.73 7.49 -7.95
N VAL A 31 -7.49 8.65 -7.34
CA VAL A 31 -8.52 9.56 -6.89
C VAL A 31 -9.28 9.90 -8.17
N SER A 32 -10.40 9.21 -8.35
CA SER A 32 -11.37 9.53 -9.38
C SER A 32 -12.03 10.81 -8.89
N GLU A 33 -11.38 11.93 -9.20
CA GLU A 33 -11.91 13.27 -8.96
C GLU A 33 -13.17 13.43 -9.82
N PRO A 34 -14.31 13.89 -9.27
CA PRO A 34 -15.44 14.24 -10.10
C PRO A 34 -15.10 15.50 -10.89
N LEU A 35 -15.22 15.43 -12.21
CA LEU A 35 -15.11 16.57 -13.12
C LEU A 35 -16.35 17.47 -12.94
N TRP A 36 -16.26 18.48 -12.07
CA TRP A 36 -17.14 19.66 -12.08
C TRP A 36 -16.40 20.91 -11.62
#